data_AF-A0A2E0AK00-F1
#
_entry.id   AF-A0A2E0AK00-F1
#
_cell.length_a   1.000
_cell.length_b   1.000
_cell.length_c   1.000
_cell.angle_alpha   90.00
_cell.angle_beta   90.00
_cell.angle_gamma   90.00
#
_symmetry.space_group_name_H-M   'P 1'
#
loop_
_entity.id
_entity.type
_entity.pdbx_description
1 polymer ?
#
loop_
_entity_poly.entity_id
_entity_poly.type
_entity_poly.pdbx_seq_one_letter_code
_entity_poly.pdbx_strand_id
1 'polypeptide(L)'
;MSEFFEAIWYGEGIGDGGDLEEALQAFISVKPDDDDWIAACSADEATPHIDRFSSFDAYLDNADALETIPVTAQMIIDALSLLPS
;
A
#
# COMPACT_ATOMS: atom_id res chain seq x y z
N MET A 1 -3.99 1.18 -21.26
CA MET A 1 -3.50 1.90 -20.07
C MET A 1 -3.26 0.86 -19.01
N SER A 2 -2.10 0.88 -18.37
CA SER A 2 -1.79 0.00 -17.24
C SER A 2 -2.53 0.50 -16.00
N GLU A 3 -2.92 -0.42 -15.12
CA GLU A 3 -3.49 -0.09 -13.82
C GLU A 3 -2.47 0.68 -12.97
N PHE A 4 -2.95 1.37 -11.93
CA PHE A 4 -2.13 2.09 -10.97
C PHE A 4 -2.64 1.80 -9.56
N PHE A 5 -1.72 1.60 -8.62
CA PHE A 5 -2.02 1.20 -7.25
C PHE A 5 -1.30 2.15 -6.30
N GLU A 6 -2.04 2.86 -5.45
CA GLU A 6 -1.47 3.75 -4.43
C GLU A 6 -1.54 3.06 -3.06
N ALA A 7 -0.42 3.05 -2.33
CA ALA A 7 -0.35 2.52 -0.98
C ALA A 7 -0.62 3.62 0.05
N ILE A 8 -1.57 3.36 0.94
CA ILE A 8 -2.04 4.30 1.96
C ILE A 8 -1.74 3.77 3.36
N TRP A 9 -1.18 4.64 4.22
CA TRP A 9 -0.89 4.37 5.64
C TRP A 9 -1.29 5.58 6.47
N TYR A 10 -2.11 5.40 7.52
CA TYR A 10 -2.65 6.50 8.33
C TYR A 10 -3.35 7.60 7.49
N GLY A 11 -3.97 7.22 6.37
CA GLY A 11 -4.66 8.14 5.46
C GLY A 11 -3.75 8.93 4.51
N GLU A 12 -2.44 8.68 4.53
CA GLU A 12 -1.47 9.34 3.66
C GLU A 12 -0.90 8.36 2.62
N GLY A 13 -0.67 8.83 1.40
CA GLY A 13 0.01 8.08 0.36
C GLY A 13 1.50 7.92 0.66
N ILE A 14 1.98 6.68 0.72
CA ILE A 14 3.38 6.34 1.06
C ILE A 14 4.19 5.84 -0.12
N GLY A 15 3.53 5.59 -1.26
CA GLY A 15 4.15 5.14 -2.50
C GLY A 15 3.13 4.47 -3.40
N ASP A 16 3.60 3.95 -4.53
CA ASP A 16 2.75 3.40 -5.58
C ASP A 16 3.38 2.16 -6.24
N GLY A 17 2.60 1.50 -7.10
CA GLY A 17 3.04 0.38 -7.93
C GLY A 17 2.18 0.21 -9.18
N GLY A 18 2.76 -0.46 -10.18
CA GLY A 18 2.04 -0.91 -11.38
C GLY A 18 1.18 -2.15 -11.16
N ASP A 19 1.37 -2.84 -10.03
CA ASP A 19 0.55 -3.93 -9.54
C ASP A 19 0.46 -3.94 -8.00
N LEU A 20 -0.35 -4.85 -7.47
CA LEU A 20 -0.57 -4.97 -6.02
C LEU A 20 0.71 -5.36 -5.25
N GLU A 21 1.57 -6.20 -5.82
CA GLU A 21 2.79 -6.65 -5.14
C GLU A 21 3.80 -5.51 -5.03
N GLU A 22 3.99 -4.74 -6.10
CA GLU A 22 4.85 -3.55 -6.11
C GLU A 22 4.33 -2.49 -5.14
N ALA A 23 3.02 -2.22 -5.13
CA ALA A 23 2.44 -1.24 -4.20
C ALA A 23 2.59 -1.67 -2.73
N LEU A 24 2.45 -2.97 -2.42
CA LEU A 24 2.68 -3.49 -1.07
C LEU A 24 4.14 -3.31 -0.60
N GLN A 25 5.11 -3.29 -1.52
CA GLN A 25 6.51 -3.05 -1.15
C GLN A 25 6.77 -1.60 -0.69
N ALA A 26 5.90 -0.64 -1.04
CA ALA A 26 6.02 0.75 -0.59
C ALA A 26 5.93 0.91 0.94
N PHE A 27 5.31 -0.05 1.64
CA PHE A 27 5.25 -0.09 3.10
C PHE A 27 6.64 -0.14 3.77
N ILE A 28 7.70 -0.53 3.06
CA ILE A 28 9.08 -0.45 3.59
C ILE A 28 9.46 0.97 4.05
N SER A 29 8.86 2.01 3.43
CA SER A 29 9.13 3.42 3.76
C SER A 29 8.64 3.82 5.16
N VAL A 30 7.65 3.11 5.68
CA VAL A 30 7.02 3.34 7.00
C VAL A 30 7.23 2.15 7.94
N LYS A 31 8.29 1.37 7.70
CA LYS A 31 8.65 0.22 8.51
C LYS A 31 8.69 0.59 10.01
N PRO A 32 7.94 -0.12 10.88
CA PRO A 32 7.99 0.09 12.33
C PRO A 32 9.39 -0.12 12.90
N ASP A 33 9.75 0.63 13.94
CA ASP A 33 11.06 0.56 14.59
C ASP A 33 11.36 -0.83 15.19
N ASP A 34 10.32 -1.52 15.65
CA ASP A 34 10.39 -2.88 16.22
C ASP A 34 10.13 -3.99 15.17
N ASP A 35 9.89 -3.61 13.91
CA ASP A 35 9.52 -4.51 12.80
C ASP A 35 8.22 -5.32 13.05
N ASP A 36 7.37 -4.89 14.01
CA ASP A 36 6.13 -5.58 14.34
C ASP A 36 4.95 -5.04 13.51
N TRP A 37 4.83 -5.54 12.29
CA TRP A 37 3.72 -5.20 11.40
C TRP A 37 2.35 -5.62 11.94
N ILE A 38 2.28 -6.66 12.77
CA ILE A 38 1.01 -7.12 13.36
C ILE A 38 0.52 -6.07 14.37
N ALA A 39 1.41 -5.60 15.24
CA ALA A 39 1.10 -4.53 16.18
C ALA A 39 0.78 -3.22 15.44
N ALA A 40 1.60 -2.84 14.46
CA ALA A 40 1.41 -1.61 13.70
C ALA A 40 0.06 -1.56 12.97
N CYS A 41 -0.35 -2.65 12.32
CA CYS A 41 -1.63 -2.72 11.60
C CYS A 41 -2.85 -2.86 12.53
N SER A 42 -2.65 -3.22 13.80
CA SER A 42 -3.73 -3.34 14.79
C SER A 42 -4.15 -2.00 15.40
N ALA A 43 -3.42 -0.91 15.10
CA ALA A 43 -3.83 0.43 15.50
C ALA A 43 -5.04 0.90 14.68
N ASP A 44 -6.11 1.34 15.36
CA ASP A 44 -7.37 1.77 14.72
C ASP A 44 -7.18 2.86 13.66
N GLU A 45 -6.16 3.71 13.82
CA GLU A 45 -5.85 4.82 12.91
C GLU A 45 -5.00 4.40 11.69
N ALA A 46 -4.35 3.23 11.73
CA ALA A 46 -3.42 2.83 10.67
C ALA A 46 -4.14 2.55 9.34
N THR A 47 -5.29 1.87 9.42
CA THR A 47 -6.15 1.45 8.30
C THR A 47 -5.40 1.25 6.96
N PRO A 48 -4.37 0.39 6.91
CA PRO A 48 -3.57 0.22 5.71
C PRO A 48 -4.44 -0.30 4.56
N HIS A 49 -4.33 0.32 3.39
CA HIS A 49 -5.04 -0.12 2.20
C HIS A 49 -4.28 0.25 0.93
N ILE A 50 -4.64 -0.40 -0.17
CA ILE A 50 -4.22 -0.02 -1.52
C ILE A 50 -5.45 0.47 -2.27
N ASP A 51 -5.36 1.65 -2.87
CA ASP A 51 -6.37 2.14 -3.80
C ASP A 51 -5.95 1.84 -5.23
N ARG A 52 -6.84 1.18 -5.99
CA ARG A 52 -6.61 0.78 -7.38
C ARG A 52 -7.32 1.73 -8.33
N PHE A 53 -6.59 2.25 -9.29
CA PHE A 53 -7.09 3.14 -10.33
C PHE A 53 -6.97 2.49 -11.71
N SER A 54 -7.77 2.98 -12.66
CA SER A 54 -7.72 2.50 -14.05
C SER A 54 -6.41 2.86 -14.77
N SER A 55 -5.75 3.94 -14.34
CA SER A 55 -4.46 4.42 -14.81
C SER A 55 -3.88 5.49 -13.87
N PHE A 56 -2.60 5.82 -14.05
CA PHE A 56 -1.97 6.95 -13.38
C PHE A 56 -2.62 8.30 -13.73
N ASP A 57 -3.04 8.49 -14.99
CA ASP A 57 -3.77 9.70 -15.39
C ASP A 57 -5.09 9.86 -14.61
N ALA A 58 -5.82 8.75 -14.37
CA ALA A 58 -7.05 8.79 -13.59
C ALA A 58 -6.80 9.22 -12.14
N TYR A 59 -5.72 8.75 -11.53
CA TYR A 59 -5.27 9.19 -10.21
C TYR A 59 -4.96 10.71 -10.20
N LEU A 60 -4.19 11.21 -11.18
CA LEU A 60 -3.87 12.64 -11.28
C LEU A 60 -5.10 13.52 -11.49
N ASP A 61 -6.11 13.01 -12.20
CA ASP A 61 -7.39 13.67 -12.42
C ASP A 61 -8.31 13.62 -11.17
N ASN A 62 -7.86 13.06 -10.05
CA ASN A 62 -8.64 12.83 -8.83
C ASN A 62 -9.91 12.01 -9.09
N ALA A 63 -9.84 11.05 -10.01
CA ALA A 63 -10.91 10.08 -10.18
C ALA A 63 -11.06 9.21 -8.93
N ASP A 64 -12.26 8.69 -8.69
CA ASP A 64 -12.47 7.74 -7.60
C ASP A 64 -11.66 6.46 -7.84
N ALA A 65 -11.13 5.87 -6.76
CA ALA A 65 -10.55 4.53 -6.81
C ALA A 65 -11.60 3.53 -7.31
N LEU A 66 -11.19 2.64 -8.21
CA LEU A 66 -12.04 1.55 -8.67
C LEU A 66 -12.28 0.51 -7.56
N GLU A 67 -11.31 0.38 -6.66
CA GLU A 67 -11.30 -0.58 -5.58
C GLU A 67 -10.36 -0.12 -4.47
N THR A 68 -10.79 -0.26 -3.23
CA THR A 68 -9.95 -0.10 -2.03
C THR A 68 -9.73 -1.48 -1.43
N ILE A 69 -8.47 -1.91 -1.40
CA ILE A 69 -8.06 -3.25 -0.95
C ILE A 69 -7.51 -3.12 0.47
N PRO A 70 -8.19 -3.65 1.50
CA PRO A 70 -7.65 -3.67 2.85
C PRO A 70 -6.35 -4.46 2.89
N VAL A 71 -5.30 -3.86 3.43
CA VAL A 71 -3.99 -4.51 3.57
C VAL A 71 -3.90 -5.13 4.94
N THR A 72 -3.37 -6.35 5.00
CA THR A 72 -3.07 -7.03 6.26
C THR A 72 -1.57 -7.00 6.53
N ALA A 73 -1.18 -7.13 7.79
CA ALA A 73 0.22 -7.26 8.17
C ALA A 73 0.93 -8.38 7.40
N GLN A 74 0.25 -9.51 7.16
CA GLN A 74 0.83 -10.63 6.43
C GLN A 74 1.14 -10.28 4.97
N MET A 75 0.27 -9.51 4.31
CA MET A 75 0.52 -9.06 2.93
C MET A 75 1.76 -8.19 2.84
N ILE A 76 1.97 -7.30 3.82
CA ILE A 76 3.17 -6.46 3.90
C ILE A 76 4.40 -7.33 4.12
N ILE A 77 4.38 -8.21 5.14
CA ILE A 77 5.50 -9.10 5.46
C ILE A 77 5.90 -9.94 4.24
N ASP A 78 4.93 -10.52 3.54
CA ASP A 78 5.17 -11.35 2.36
C ASP A 78 5.81 -10.53 1.23
N ALA A 79 5.27 -9.33 0.94
CA ALA A 79 5.79 -8.45 -0.11
C ALA A 79 7.22 -7.96 0.21
N LEU A 80 7.48 -7.58 1.45
CA LEU A 80 8.80 -7.11 1.88
C LEU A 80 9.86 -8.23 1.86
N SER A 81 9.46 -9.50 2.02
CA SER A 81 10.37 -10.64 1.93
C SER A 81 10.94 -10.88 0.53
N LEU A 82 10.31 -10.29 -0.50
CA LEU A 82 10.74 -10.37 -1.89
C LEU A 82 11.76 -9.29 -2.27
N LEU A 83 11.94 -8.27 -1.42
CA LEU A 83 12.92 -7.20 -1.67
C LEU A 83 14.36 -7.73 -1.50
N PRO A 84 15.31 -7.27 -2.33
CA PRO A 84 16.71 -7.63 -2.17
C PRO A 84 17.27 -7.06 -0.85
N SER A 85 18.01 -7.90 -0.12
CA SER A 85 18.69 -7.57 1.14
C SER A 85 20.01 -6.83 0.96
#